data_AF-A0A1V4KRB1-F1
#
_entry.id   AF-A0A1V4KRB1-F1
#
_cell.length_a   1.000
_cell.length_b   1.000
_cell.length_c   1.000
_cell.angle_alpha   90.00
_cell.angle_beta   90.00
_cell.angle_gamma   90.00
#
_symmetry.space_group_name_H-M   'P 1'
#
loop_
_entity.id
_entity.type
_entity.pdbx_description
1 polymer ?
#
loop_
_entity_poly.entity_id
_entity_poly.type
_entity_poly.pdbx_seq_one_letter_code
_entity_poly.pdbx_strand_id
1 'polypeptide(L)'
;MHGQQLYRHIYLICKEESNVQAHYEALYSMLMLISIELANEEVVVDLIRLVLAVQEIAQINEDNLPSYNRCALFALGAAYLNLISQLTTVPTFCQHIHEVIQMRQREAPYLLPEDVFVEKPT
;
A
#
# COMPACT_ATOMS: atom_id res chain seq x y z
N MET A 1 6.03 -15.50 16.63
CA MET A 1 7.36 -14.89 16.45
C MET A 1 7.74 -14.65 14.98
N HIS A 2 7.29 -15.45 14.01
CA HIS A 2 7.62 -15.22 12.58
C HIS A 2 6.84 -14.06 11.92
N GLY A 3 5.57 -13.82 12.27
CA GLY A 3 4.78 -12.72 11.70
C GLY A 3 5.35 -11.33 12.00
N GLN A 4 5.78 -11.07 13.23
CA GLN A 4 6.44 -9.79 13.59
C GLN A 4 7.75 -9.56 12.82
N GLN A 5 8.52 -10.63 12.56
CA GLN A 5 9.72 -10.52 11.75
C GLN A 5 9.37 -10.20 10.30
N LEU A 6 8.35 -10.83 9.73
CA LEU A 6 7.86 -10.54 8.37
C LEU A 6 7.43 -9.08 8.24
N TYR A 7 6.59 -8.59 9.16
CA TYR A 7 6.13 -7.19 9.15
C TYR A 7 7.29 -6.19 9.26
N ARG A 8 8.27 -6.47 10.13
CA ARG A 8 9.49 -5.66 10.22
C ARG A 8 10.28 -5.67 8.93
N HIS A 9 10.44 -6.82 8.27
CA HIS A 9 11.16 -6.90 7.01
C HIS A 9 10.45 -6.13 5.91
N ILE A 10 9.12 -6.25 5.80
CA ILE A 10 8.33 -5.49 4.83
C ILE A 10 8.51 -3.99 5.06
N TYR A 11 8.39 -3.54 6.31
CA TYR A 11 8.59 -2.14 6.67
C TYR A 11 9.98 -1.64 6.26
N LEU A 12 11.04 -2.40 6.53
CA LEU A 12 12.41 -2.04 6.16
C LEU A 12 12.62 -2.03 4.65
N ILE A 13 12.11 -3.02 3.92
CA ILE A 13 12.25 -3.11 2.47
C ILE A 13 11.59 -1.89 1.80
N CYS A 14 10.44 -1.43 2.28
CA CYS A 14 9.78 -0.23 1.74
C CYS A 14 10.65 1.04 1.77
N LYS A 15 11.65 1.10 2.65
CA LYS A 15 12.57 2.23 2.84
C LYS A 15 13.80 2.19 1.94
N GLU A 16 13.95 1.15 1.13
CA GLU A 16 15.07 1.05 0.20
C GLU A 16 14.89 2.01 -0.98
N GLU A 17 15.84 2.91 -1.18
CA GLU A 17 15.86 3.86 -2.30
C GLU A 17 15.90 3.13 -3.65
N SER A 18 16.55 1.96 -3.68
CA SER A 18 16.68 1.10 -4.86
C SER A 18 15.37 0.45 -5.32
N ASN A 19 14.27 0.63 -4.57
CA ASN A 19 12.97 0.14 -4.97
C ASN A 19 12.52 0.77 -6.29
N VAL A 20 11.95 -0.09 -7.12
CA VAL A 20 11.40 0.25 -8.44
C VAL A 20 10.02 -0.38 -8.53
N GLN A 21 9.26 -0.09 -9.59
CA GLN A 21 7.90 -0.58 -9.81
C GLN A 21 7.70 -2.06 -9.43
N ALA A 22 8.54 -2.96 -9.96
CA ALA A 22 8.45 -4.40 -9.71
C ALA A 22 8.52 -4.77 -8.22
N HIS A 23 9.24 -4.01 -7.39
CA HIS A 23 9.32 -4.26 -5.95
C HIS A 23 7.99 -3.94 -5.26
N TYR A 24 7.33 -2.85 -5.65
CA TYR A 24 6.02 -2.46 -5.10
C TYR A 24 4.90 -3.37 -5.59
N GLU A 25 4.94 -3.82 -6.84
CA GLU A 25 3.99 -4.81 -7.39
C GLU A 25 4.14 -6.17 -6.70
N ALA A 26 5.37 -6.62 -6.45
CA ALA A 26 5.62 -7.84 -5.69
C ALA A 26 5.11 -7.73 -4.25
N LEU A 27 5.30 -6.56 -3.62
CA LEU A 27 4.79 -6.30 -2.28
C LEU A 27 3.25 -6.30 -2.25
N TYR A 28 2.59 -5.62 -3.20
CA TYR A 28 1.14 -5.66 -3.34
C TYR A 28 0.64 -7.09 -3.50
N SER A 29 1.26 -7.86 -4.39
CA SER A 29 0.89 -9.26 -4.67
C SER A 29 1.04 -10.12 -3.42
N MET A 30 2.12 -9.95 -2.66
CA MET A 30 2.31 -10.66 -1.40
C MET A 30 1.24 -10.29 -0.36
N LEU A 31 0.95 -8.99 -0.18
CA LEU A 31 -0.10 -8.55 0.74
C LEU A 31 -1.45 -9.15 0.33
N MET A 32 -1.81 -9.08 -0.95
CA MET A 32 -3.01 -9.69 -1.51
C MET A 32 -3.10 -11.19 -1.23
N LEU A 33 -2.03 -11.94 -1.51
CA LEU A 33 -2.00 -13.39 -1.28
C LEU A 33 -2.21 -13.71 0.20
N ILE A 34 -1.53 -13.01 1.12
CA ILE A 34 -1.71 -13.21 2.56
C ILE A 34 -3.16 -12.89 2.96
N SER A 35 -3.74 -11.80 2.44
CA SER A 35 -5.13 -11.41 2.73
C SER A 35 -6.17 -12.39 2.20
N ILE A 36 -5.87 -13.18 1.17
CA ILE A 36 -6.81 -14.14 0.59
C ILE A 36 -6.60 -15.54 1.17
N GLU A 37 -5.35 -15.98 1.30
CA GLU A 37 -5.01 -17.36 1.68
C GLU A 37 -4.93 -17.58 3.19
N LEU A 38 -4.56 -16.54 3.95
CA LEU A 38 -4.32 -16.60 5.40
C LEU A 38 -5.30 -15.70 6.18
N ALA A 39 -6.44 -15.39 5.58
CA ALA A 39 -7.42 -14.42 6.05
C ALA A 39 -8.06 -14.81 7.40
N ASN A 40 -7.50 -14.29 8.48
CA ASN A 40 -8.19 -14.12 9.76
C ASN A 40 -8.31 -12.61 10.04
N GLU A 41 -9.35 -12.16 10.73
CA GLU A 41 -9.55 -10.77 11.15
C GLU A 41 -8.28 -10.17 11.76
N GLU A 42 -7.59 -10.89 12.66
CA GLU A 42 -6.36 -10.43 13.28
C GLU A 42 -5.25 -10.14 12.26
N VAL A 43 -5.09 -11.02 11.27
CA VAL A 43 -4.07 -10.87 10.21
C VAL A 43 -4.40 -9.68 9.32
N VAL A 44 -5.67 -9.53 8.91
CA VAL A 44 -6.09 -8.40 8.07
C VAL A 44 -5.86 -7.08 8.79
N VAL A 45 -6.21 -6.99 10.08
CA VAL A 45 -5.98 -5.78 10.87
C VAL A 45 -4.48 -5.45 10.97
N ASP A 46 -3.62 -6.45 11.19
CA ASP A 46 -2.17 -6.22 11.24
C ASP A 46 -1.60 -5.78 9.90
N LEU A 47 -2.09 -6.31 8.79
CA LEU A 47 -1.69 -5.88 7.45
C LEU A 47 -2.18 -4.46 7.12
N ILE A 48 -3.39 -4.08 7.55
CA ILE A 48 -3.86 -2.69 7.44
C ILE A 48 -2.93 -1.76 8.22
N ARG A 49 -2.59 -2.11 9.47
CA ARG A 49 -1.63 -1.32 10.29
C ARG A 49 -0.27 -1.20 9.61
N LEU A 50 0.24 -2.28 9.03
CA LEU A 50 1.49 -2.28 8.28
C LEU A 50 1.43 -1.29 7.10
N VAL A 51 0.38 -1.35 6.30
CA VAL A 51 0.24 -0.47 5.13
C VAL A 51 0.09 1.00 5.55
N LEU A 52 -0.63 1.28 6.63
CA LEU A 52 -0.71 2.64 7.18
C LEU A 52 0.65 3.14 7.67
N ALA A 53 1.41 2.30 8.39
CA ALA A 53 2.77 2.64 8.83
C ALA A 53 3.69 2.90 7.62
N VAL A 54 3.56 2.12 6.55
CA VAL A 54 4.31 2.32 5.31
C VAL A 54 3.95 3.65 4.63
N GLN A 55 2.68 4.06 4.65
CA GLN A 55 2.26 5.38 4.16
C GLN A 55 2.79 6.52 5.04
N GLU A 56 2.93 6.31 6.34
CA GLU A 56 3.51 7.29 7.27
C GLU A 56 4.97 7.61 6.92
N ILE A 57 5.78 6.59 6.56
CA ILE A 57 7.16 6.76 6.06
C ILE A 57 7.19 7.78 4.90
N ALA A 58 6.31 7.59 3.92
CA ALA A 58 6.21 8.45 2.75
C ALA A 58 5.74 9.87 3.13
N GLN A 59 4.85 10.00 4.10
CA GLN A 59 4.32 11.28 4.56
C GLN A 59 5.37 12.11 5.29
N ILE A 60 6.08 11.52 6.26
CA ILE A 60 7.13 12.21 7.04
C ILE A 60 8.43 12.37 6.25
N ASN A 61 8.52 11.73 5.08
CA ASN A 61 9.74 11.63 4.29
C ASN A 61 10.90 11.06 5.10
N GLU A 62 10.64 9.96 5.81
CA GLU A 62 11.65 9.26 6.59
C GLU A 62 12.79 8.84 5.65
N ASP A 63 14.04 9.04 6.08
CA ASP A 63 15.26 8.72 5.31
C ASP A 63 15.42 9.44 3.95
N ASN A 64 14.69 10.53 3.71
CA ASN A 64 14.77 11.32 2.46
C ASN A 64 14.47 10.51 1.19
N LEU A 65 13.46 9.63 1.24
CA LEU A 65 13.05 8.83 0.10
C LEU A 65 12.76 9.68 -1.16
N PRO A 66 13.14 9.18 -2.35
CA PRO A 66 12.79 9.85 -3.60
C PRO A 66 11.28 10.03 -3.75
N SER A 67 10.89 11.08 -4.48
CA SER A 67 9.47 11.39 -4.71
C SER A 67 8.72 10.22 -5.34
N TYR A 68 9.35 9.47 -6.26
CA TYR A 68 8.77 8.27 -6.85
C TYR A 68 8.44 7.21 -5.78
N ASN A 69 9.40 6.84 -4.94
CA ASN A 69 9.24 5.83 -3.90
C ASN A 69 8.09 6.23 -2.96
N ARG A 70 8.04 7.50 -2.54
CA ARG A 70 6.96 8.03 -1.70
C ARG A 70 5.58 7.88 -2.37
N CYS A 71 5.48 8.24 -3.65
CA CYS A 71 4.26 8.10 -4.43
C CYS A 71 3.85 6.62 -4.57
N ALA A 72 4.82 5.73 -4.81
CA ALA A 72 4.59 4.29 -4.90
C ALA A 72 4.10 3.68 -3.58
N LEU A 73 4.58 4.14 -2.43
CA LEU A 73 4.05 3.73 -1.12
C LEU A 73 2.58 4.18 -0.92
N PHE A 74 2.23 5.39 -1.35
CA PHE A 74 0.84 5.86 -1.30
C PHE A 74 -0.07 5.09 -2.24
N ALA A 75 0.40 4.80 -3.46
CA ALA A 75 -0.31 4.02 -4.48
C ALA A 75 -0.52 2.57 -4.03
N LEU A 76 0.52 1.93 -3.51
CA LEU A 76 0.44 0.61 -2.87
C LEU A 76 -0.64 0.58 -1.79
N GLY A 77 -0.64 1.59 -0.91
CA GLY A 77 -1.62 1.67 0.16
C GLY A 77 -3.06 1.87 -0.34
N ALA A 78 -3.26 2.70 -1.37
CA ALA A 78 -4.57 2.85 -2.01
C ALA A 78 -5.06 1.53 -2.63
N ALA A 79 -4.20 0.85 -3.39
CA ALA A 79 -4.51 -0.42 -4.02
C ALA A 79 -4.87 -1.49 -3.00
N TYR A 80 -4.07 -1.62 -1.93
CA TYR A 80 -4.29 -2.62 -0.89
C TYR A 80 -5.56 -2.35 -0.08
N LEU A 81 -5.79 -1.11 0.36
CA LEU A 81 -7.00 -0.77 1.13
C LEU A 81 -8.27 -0.93 0.29
N ASN A 82 -8.19 -0.71 -1.03
CA ASN A 82 -9.29 -1.00 -1.96
C ASN A 82 -9.57 -2.49 -2.11
N LEU A 83 -8.54 -3.34 -2.08
CA LEU A 83 -8.73 -4.79 -2.03
C LEU A 83 -9.42 -5.21 -0.72
N ILE A 84 -8.94 -4.70 0.42
CA ILE A 84 -9.52 -5.06 1.72
C ILE A 84 -10.96 -4.57 1.88
N SER A 85 -11.30 -3.42 1.31
CA SER A 85 -12.70 -2.95 1.33
C SER A 85 -13.63 -3.93 0.62
N GLN A 86 -13.21 -4.47 -0.52
CA GLN A 86 -13.95 -5.48 -1.27
C GLN A 86 -14.01 -6.83 -0.54
N LEU A 87 -12.94 -7.25 0.14
CA LEU A 87 -12.91 -8.53 0.88
C LEU A 87 -13.74 -8.50 2.16
N THR A 88 -13.72 -7.39 2.90
CA THR A 88 -14.41 -7.26 4.20
C THR A 88 -15.86 -6.82 4.04
N THR A 89 -16.21 -6.15 2.94
CA THR A 89 -17.56 -5.63 2.63
C THR A 89 -18.15 -4.70 3.69
N VAL A 90 -17.31 -4.12 4.56
CA VAL A 90 -17.75 -3.18 5.61
C VAL A 90 -18.18 -1.87 4.94
N PRO A 91 -19.47 -1.48 4.99
CA PRO A 91 -19.98 -0.38 4.16
C PRO A 91 -19.29 0.97 4.39
N THR A 92 -19.05 1.31 5.66
CA THR A 92 -18.38 2.57 6.05
C THR A 92 -16.94 2.62 5.56
N PHE A 93 -16.23 1.48 5.61
CA PHE A 93 -14.87 1.38 5.12
C PHE A 93 -14.82 1.47 3.59
N CYS A 94 -15.73 0.77 2.89
CA CYS A 94 -15.86 0.86 1.44
C CYS A 94 -16.10 2.30 0.97
N GLN A 95 -17.03 3.00 1.62
CA GLN A 95 -17.31 4.41 1.32
C GLN A 95 -16.08 5.28 1.52
N HIS A 96 -15.40 5.14 2.68
CA HIS A 96 -14.21 5.93 2.97
C HIS A 96 -13.10 5.72 1.92
N ILE A 97 -12.81 4.46 1.57
CA ILE A 97 -11.78 4.16 0.56
C ILE A 97 -12.17 4.71 -0.81
N HIS A 98 -13.44 4.63 -1.18
CA HIS A 98 -13.93 5.21 -2.43
C HIS A 98 -13.74 6.73 -2.48
N GLU A 99 -14.08 7.45 -1.40
CA GLU A 99 -13.88 8.90 -1.28
C GLU A 99 -12.40 9.28 -1.37
N VAL A 100 -11.52 8.52 -0.70
CA VAL A 100 -10.07 8.74 -0.76
C VAL A 100 -9.53 8.56 -2.18
N ILE A 101 -9.95 7.50 -2.89
CA ILE A 101 -9.52 7.25 -4.27
C ILE A 101 -10.02 8.35 -5.19
N GLN A 102 -11.29 8.74 -5.10
CA GLN A 102 -11.85 9.83 -5.92
C GLN A 102 -11.12 11.16 -5.68
N MET A 103 -10.84 11.50 -4.42
CA MET A 103 -10.09 12.71 -4.08
C MET A 103 -8.69 12.69 -4.69
N ARG A 104 -7.96 11.58 -4.54
CA ARG A 104 -6.62 11.43 -5.13
C ARG A 104 -6.67 11.50 -6.66
N GLN A 105 -7.64 10.87 -7.28
CA GLN A 105 -7.78 10.91 -8.75
C GLN A 105 -7.96 12.33 -9.27
N ARG A 106 -8.64 13.20 -8.51
CA ARG A 106 -8.84 14.60 -8.86
C ARG A 106 -7.63 15.50 -8.57
N GLU A 107 -6.99 15.30 -7.43
CA GLU A 107 -6.03 16.27 -6.88
C GLU A 107 -4.57 15.81 -6.95
N ALA A 108 -4.32 14.50 -6.92
CA ALA A 108 -3.00 13.91 -6.87
C ALA A 108 -2.99 12.51 -7.51
N PRO A 109 -3.24 12.40 -8.84
CA PRO A 109 -3.37 11.11 -9.53
C PRO A 109 -2.09 10.26 -9.41
N TYR A 110 -0.93 10.90 -9.37
CA TYR A 110 0.38 10.28 -9.10
C TYR A 110 0.50 9.57 -7.73
N LEU A 111 -0.53 9.58 -6.87
CA LEU A 111 -0.60 8.79 -5.63
C LEU A 111 -1.47 7.53 -5.77
N LEU A 112 -1.91 7.21 -6.98
CA LEU A 112 -2.73 6.07 -7.32
C LEU A 112 -1.94 5.06 -8.18
N PRO A 113 -2.26 3.76 -8.07
CA PRO A 113 -1.54 2.72 -8.82
C PRO A 113 -1.61 2.91 -10.33
N GLU A 114 -2.70 3.48 -10.87
CA GLU A 114 -2.90 3.71 -12.29
C GLU A 114 -1.89 4.70 -12.90
N ASP A 115 -1.33 5.60 -12.10
CA ASP A 115 -0.34 6.60 -12.56
C ASP A 115 1.09 6.25 -12.13
N VAL A 116 1.26 5.46 -11.06
CA VAL A 116 2.59 5.10 -10.54
C VAL A 116 3.15 3.82 -11.17
N PHE A 117 2.29 2.83 -11.45
CA PHE A 117 2.71 1.52 -11.96
C PHE A 117 2.41 1.37 -13.46
N VAL A 118 2.70 2.43 -14.23
CA VAL A 118 2.50 2.42 -15.69
C VAL A 118 3.72 1.81 -16.37
N GLU A 119 3.53 0.78 -17.19
CA GLU A 119 4.54 0.33 -18.15
C GLU A 119 4.77 1.43 -19.21
N LYS A 120 5.70 2.35 -18.91
CA LYS A 120 6.17 3.50 -19.70
C LYS A 120 5.26 4.75 -19.63
N PRO A 121 5.82 5.92 -19.26
CA PRO A 121 5.18 7.19 -19.55
C PRO A 121 5.31 7.46 -21.06
N THR A 122 4.20 7.82 -21.70
CA THR A 122 4.20 8.47 -23.03
C THR A 122 4.86 9.84 -22.99
#